data_AF-A0A7C3CW81-F1
#
_entry.id   AF-A0A7C3CW81-F1
#
_cell.length_a   1.000
_cell.length_b   1.000
_cell.length_c   1.000
_cell.angle_alpha   90.00
_cell.angle_beta   90.00
_cell.angle_gamma   90.00
#
_symmetry.space_group_name_H-M   'P 1'
#
loop_
_entity.id
_entity.type
_entity.pdbx_description
1 polymer ?
#
loop_
_entity_poly.entity_id
_entity_poly.type
_entity_poly.pdbx_seq_one_letter_code
_entity_poly.pdbx_strand_id
1 'polypeptide(L)'
;AQGTFDAETGRWVVTEKEGHSWVEVYFAGIGWVEFEPTAGRPALARPGGAPVEEAAAPPKPPRAGGWRSAPRWLLPALLLLTGGAAAAGLWRSRRRANLPPAALVRDRQGRLLRWGARLGRPLRDGQTLQEYARTLGKALRRGGAASRWEWVRRAGEAAPAEIRDLARAITEARYRPAPPDEADAERVRALWKRLRPRLWRLWLARK
;
A
#
# COMPACT_ATOMS: atom_id res chain seq x y z
N ALA A 1 34.51 39.77 -9.73
CA ALA A 1 33.59 40.62 -8.95
C ALA A 1 33.75 42.06 -9.39
N GLN A 2 32.66 42.76 -9.71
CA GLN A 2 32.70 44.20 -10.01
C GLN A 2 32.35 44.96 -8.72
N GLY A 3 33.25 45.81 -8.23
CA GLY A 3 33.01 46.66 -7.06
C GLY A 3 32.40 48.01 -7.41
N THR A 4 32.14 48.83 -6.41
CA THR A 4 31.71 50.22 -6.57
C THR A 4 32.89 51.15 -6.32
N PHE A 5 33.11 52.15 -7.17
CA PHE A 5 34.16 53.14 -6.96
C PHE A 5 33.74 54.17 -5.91
N ASP A 6 34.56 54.33 -4.88
CA ASP A 6 34.44 55.37 -3.88
C ASP A 6 35.35 56.55 -4.28
N ALA A 7 34.73 57.67 -4.66
CA ALA A 7 35.42 58.86 -5.11
C ALA A 7 36.13 59.63 -3.99
N GLU A 8 35.72 59.49 -2.74
CA GLU A 8 36.34 60.19 -1.60
C GLU A 8 37.67 59.53 -1.22
N THR A 9 37.73 58.21 -1.28
CA THR A 9 38.95 57.44 -0.96
C THR A 9 39.77 57.09 -2.20
N GLY A 10 39.22 57.29 -3.40
CA GLY A 10 39.85 56.94 -4.68
C GLY A 10 40.04 55.44 -4.87
N ARG A 11 39.21 54.61 -4.23
CA ARG A 11 39.36 53.15 -4.18
C ARG A 11 38.10 52.43 -4.66
N TRP A 12 38.28 51.20 -5.13
CA TRP A 12 37.16 50.31 -5.42
C TRP A 12 36.80 49.50 -4.17
N VAL A 13 35.53 49.57 -3.76
CA VAL A 13 34.96 48.81 -2.66
C VAL A 13 34.27 47.57 -3.23
N VAL A 14 34.72 46.39 -2.83
CA VAL A 14 34.10 45.10 -3.16
C VAL A 14 33.65 44.46 -1.84
N THR A 15 32.38 44.12 -1.73
CA THR A 15 31.79 43.45 -0.57
C THR A 15 31.49 41.98 -0.88
N GLU A 16 31.06 41.25 0.14
CA GLU A 16 30.64 39.85 -0.03
C GLU A 16 29.47 39.70 -1.02
N LYS A 17 28.59 40.72 -1.12
CA LYS A 17 27.44 40.69 -2.04
C LYS A 17 27.87 40.66 -3.51
N GLU A 18 29.08 41.11 -3.82
CA GLU A 18 29.63 41.07 -5.18
C GLU A 18 30.46 39.80 -5.47
N GLY A 19 30.51 38.86 -4.52
CA GLY A 19 31.09 37.53 -4.72
C GLY A 19 30.42 36.80 -5.88
N HIS A 20 31.21 36.44 -6.91
CA HIS A 20 30.71 35.83 -8.13
C HIS A 20 31.78 34.96 -8.77
N SER A 21 31.35 33.84 -9.37
CA SER A 21 32.21 32.95 -10.14
C SER A 21 31.71 32.86 -11.58
N TRP A 22 32.63 32.75 -12.53
CA TRP A 22 32.32 32.55 -13.95
C TRP A 22 32.96 31.25 -14.46
N VAL A 23 32.53 30.82 -15.64
CA VAL A 23 33.05 29.64 -16.31
C VAL A 23 34.04 30.08 -17.39
N GLU A 24 35.08 29.29 -17.61
CA GLU A 24 35.96 29.42 -18.77
C GLU A 24 35.87 28.17 -19.63
N VAL A 25 35.82 28.36 -20.95
CA VAL A 25 35.75 27.28 -21.93
C VAL A 25 37.00 27.32 -22.81
N TYR A 26 37.71 26.20 -22.91
CA TYR A 26 38.90 26.10 -23.75
C TYR A 26 38.52 25.81 -25.20
N PHE A 27 39.03 26.63 -26.13
CA PHE A 27 38.94 26.42 -27.57
C PHE A 27 40.33 26.24 -28.16
N ALA A 28 40.54 25.13 -28.89
CA ALA A 28 41.81 24.87 -29.56
C ALA A 28 42.17 26.02 -30.52
N GLY A 29 43.41 26.52 -30.42
CA GLY A 29 43.91 27.65 -31.22
C GLY A 29 43.54 29.05 -30.72
N ILE A 30 42.60 29.18 -29.78
CA ILE A 30 42.14 30.46 -29.21
C ILE A 30 42.49 30.55 -27.72
N GLY A 31 42.45 29.42 -27.00
CA GLY A 31 42.75 29.34 -25.56
C GLY A 31 41.48 29.32 -24.70
N TRP A 32 41.64 29.68 -23.42
CA TRP A 32 40.54 29.81 -22.48
C TRP A 32 39.73 31.07 -22.76
N VAL A 33 38.41 30.92 -22.85
CA VAL A 33 37.47 32.01 -23.11
C VAL A 33 36.46 32.09 -21.97
N GLU A 34 36.40 33.24 -21.32
CA GLU A 34 35.46 33.51 -20.25
C GLU A 34 34.00 33.58 -20.77
N PHE A 35 33.10 32.99 -19.98
CA PHE A 35 31.69 32.89 -20.26
C PHE A 35 30.86 33.18 -19.00
N GLU A 36 29.85 34.06 -19.14
CA GLU A 36 28.90 34.41 -18.08
C GLU A 36 27.53 33.74 -18.36
N PRO A 37 27.27 32.53 -17.81
CA PRO A 37 26.01 31.82 -18.02
C PRO A 37 24.87 32.34 -17.14
N THR A 38 25.15 33.18 -16.15
CA THR A 38 24.15 33.60 -15.16
C THR A 38 23.16 34.56 -15.81
N ALA A 39 21.93 34.09 -16.01
CA ALA A 39 20.85 34.90 -16.54
C ALA A 39 20.64 36.16 -15.70
N GLY A 40 20.56 37.32 -16.35
CA GLY A 40 20.38 38.62 -15.71
C GLY A 40 21.67 39.37 -15.34
N ARG A 41 22.85 38.78 -15.56
CA ARG A 41 24.12 39.52 -15.55
C ARG A 41 24.40 40.13 -16.94
N PRO A 42 25.04 41.30 -17.03
CA PRO A 42 25.52 41.83 -18.30
C PRO A 42 26.52 40.87 -18.95
N ALA A 43 26.51 40.78 -20.28
CA ALA A 43 27.53 40.05 -21.01
C ALA A 43 28.93 40.68 -20.77
N LEU A 44 29.98 39.84 -20.79
CA LEU A 44 31.35 40.30 -20.65
C LEU A 44 31.74 41.20 -21.82
N ALA A 45 32.23 42.40 -21.53
CA ALA A 45 32.73 43.32 -22.54
C ALA A 45 34.06 42.79 -23.10
N ARG A 46 34.08 42.44 -24.40
CA ARG A 46 35.27 41.92 -25.08
C ARG A 46 35.85 42.99 -26.03
N PRO A 47 37.16 43.29 -25.95
CA PRO A 47 37.79 44.18 -26.92
C PRO A 47 37.69 43.58 -28.33
N GLY A 48 37.18 44.35 -29.29
CA GLY A 48 37.06 43.95 -30.70
C GLY A 48 35.75 43.27 -31.12
N GLY A 49 34.79 43.10 -30.22
CA GLY A 49 33.45 42.61 -30.57
C GLY A 49 32.57 43.74 -31.11
N ALA A 50 32.03 43.61 -32.33
CA ALA A 50 30.90 44.43 -32.77
C ALA A 50 29.69 44.17 -31.85
N PRO A 51 28.77 45.14 -31.65
CA PRO A 51 27.53 44.90 -30.93
C PRO A 51 26.81 43.71 -31.60
N VAL A 52 26.71 42.59 -30.88
CA VAL A 52 25.95 41.45 -31.37
C VAL A 52 24.49 41.84 -31.23
N GLU A 53 23.87 42.15 -32.37
CA GLU A 53 22.43 42.35 -32.47
C GLU A 53 21.74 41.13 -31.83
N GLU A 54 20.90 41.39 -30.84
CA GLU A 54 20.30 40.36 -30.01
C GLU A 54 19.44 39.44 -30.88
N ALA A 55 20.03 38.31 -31.29
CA ALA A 55 19.37 37.35 -32.15
C ALA A 55 18.13 36.83 -31.43
N ALA A 56 16.96 37.12 -32.01
CA ALA A 56 15.67 36.68 -31.48
C ALA A 56 15.73 35.17 -31.23
N ALA A 57 15.50 34.78 -29.98
CA ALA A 57 15.45 33.37 -29.61
C ALA A 57 14.45 32.64 -30.51
N PRO A 58 14.78 31.47 -31.07
CA PRO A 58 13.84 30.70 -31.85
C PRO A 58 12.58 30.42 -31.02
N PRO A 59 11.38 30.42 -31.64
CA PRO A 59 10.14 30.19 -30.92
C PRO A 59 10.24 28.87 -30.14
N LYS A 60 9.94 28.91 -28.84
CA LYS A 60 9.90 27.69 -28.02
C LYS A 60 8.97 26.68 -28.70
N PRO A 61 9.40 25.42 -28.88
CA PRO A 61 8.53 24.41 -29.47
C PRO A 61 7.23 24.32 -28.65
N PRO A 62 6.08 24.07 -29.29
CA PRO A 62 4.83 23.90 -28.58
C PRO A 62 5.02 22.79 -27.53
N ARG A 63 4.71 23.11 -26.27
CA ARG A 63 4.67 22.10 -25.20
C ARG A 63 3.73 21.00 -25.67
N ALA A 64 4.27 19.79 -25.88
CA ALA A 64 3.47 18.61 -26.17
C ALA A 64 2.36 18.52 -25.10
N GLY A 65 1.12 18.62 -25.56
CA GLY A 65 -0.03 18.78 -24.69
C GLY A 65 -0.20 17.61 -23.72
N GLY A 66 -0.30 17.96 -22.43
CA GLY A 66 -1.16 17.34 -21.43
C GLY A 66 -1.11 15.82 -21.24
N TRP A 67 -0.83 15.43 -20.00
CA TRP A 67 -1.05 14.11 -19.37
C TRP A 67 -2.51 13.59 -19.42
N ARG A 68 -3.36 14.10 -20.32
CA ARG A 68 -4.82 13.93 -20.31
C ARG A 68 -5.37 12.87 -21.25
N SER A 69 -4.54 12.13 -21.98
CA SER A 69 -5.01 10.94 -22.70
C SER A 69 -4.55 9.70 -21.95
N ALA A 70 -5.34 9.30 -20.93
CA ALA A 70 -5.27 7.92 -20.46
C ALA A 70 -5.42 7.02 -21.70
N PRO A 71 -4.46 6.13 -21.99
CA PRO A 71 -4.51 5.32 -23.19
C PRO A 71 -5.86 4.62 -23.29
N ARG A 72 -6.52 4.72 -24.45
CA ARG A 72 -7.88 4.17 -24.66
C ARG A 72 -7.96 2.65 -24.38
N TRP A 73 -6.82 1.96 -24.32
CA TRP A 73 -6.70 0.55 -23.93
C TRP A 73 -6.79 0.29 -22.42
N LEU A 74 -6.67 1.31 -21.55
CA LEU A 74 -6.77 1.13 -20.11
C LEU A 74 -8.17 0.72 -19.65
N LEU A 75 -9.22 1.23 -20.29
CA LEU A 75 -10.60 0.85 -19.99
C LEU A 75 -10.88 -0.63 -20.31
N PRO A 76 -10.61 -1.14 -21.53
CA PRO A 76 -10.79 -2.57 -21.81
C PRO A 76 -9.82 -3.45 -21.01
N ALA A 77 -8.59 -3.01 -20.73
CA ALA A 77 -7.67 -3.76 -19.86
C ALA A 77 -8.19 -3.87 -18.42
N LEU A 78 -8.74 -2.78 -17.87
CA LEU A 78 -9.37 -2.77 -16.54
C LEU A 78 -10.64 -3.62 -16.51
N LEU A 79 -11.46 -3.58 -17.57
CA LEU A 79 -12.64 -4.44 -17.72
C LEU A 79 -12.26 -5.92 -17.81
N LEU A 80 -11.19 -6.26 -18.55
CA LEU A 80 -10.67 -7.63 -18.62
C LEU A 80 -10.11 -8.10 -17.26
N LEU A 81 -9.36 -7.24 -16.56
CA LEU A 81 -8.86 -7.55 -15.22
C LEU A 81 -9.99 -7.76 -14.21
N THR A 82 -10.98 -6.86 -14.20
CA THR A 82 -12.12 -6.95 -13.28
C THR A 82 -13.04 -8.12 -13.63
N GLY A 83 -13.33 -8.34 -14.91
CA GLY A 83 -14.07 -9.50 -15.41
C GLY A 83 -13.36 -10.81 -15.10
N GLY A 84 -12.04 -10.89 -15.31
CA GLY A 84 -11.22 -12.04 -14.95
C GLY A 84 -11.21 -12.31 -13.45
N ALA A 85 -11.06 -11.27 -12.62
CA ALA A 85 -11.14 -11.39 -11.16
C ALA A 85 -12.53 -11.83 -10.69
N ALA A 86 -13.60 -11.31 -11.31
CA ALA A 86 -14.97 -11.70 -11.03
C ALA A 86 -15.23 -13.17 -11.41
N ALA A 87 -14.80 -13.59 -12.61
CA ALA A 87 -14.89 -14.96 -13.09
C ALA A 87 -14.10 -15.93 -12.20
N ALA A 88 -12.86 -15.57 -11.83
CA ALA A 88 -12.06 -16.35 -10.89
C ALA A 88 -12.72 -16.43 -9.50
N GLY A 89 -13.33 -15.34 -9.04
CA GLY A 89 -14.12 -15.29 -7.81
C GLY A 89 -15.33 -16.22 -7.87
N LEU A 90 -16.07 -16.22 -8.98
CA LEU A 90 -17.24 -17.06 -9.23
C LEU A 90 -16.85 -18.54 -9.33
N TRP A 91 -15.80 -18.86 -10.09
CA TRP A 91 -15.24 -20.20 -10.20
C TRP A 91 -14.76 -20.72 -8.84
N ARG A 92 -14.02 -19.90 -8.09
CA ARG A 92 -13.58 -20.25 -6.74
C ARG A 92 -14.75 -20.41 -5.78
N SER A 93 -15.83 -19.64 -5.95
CA SER A 93 -17.07 -19.79 -5.18
C SER A 93 -17.77 -21.11 -5.50
N ARG A 94 -17.96 -21.43 -6.79
CA ARG A 94 -18.56 -22.71 -7.25
C ARG A 94 -17.72 -23.92 -6.84
N ARG A 95 -16.40 -23.87 -7.05
CA ARG A 95 -15.47 -24.93 -6.61
C ARG A 95 -15.48 -25.13 -5.09
N ARG A 96 -15.78 -24.06 -4.33
CA ARG A 96 -15.96 -24.14 -2.87
C ARG A 96 -17.35 -24.60 -2.44
N ALA A 97 -18.37 -24.44 -3.30
CA ALA A 97 -19.69 -24.97 -3.07
C ALA A 97 -19.67 -26.51 -3.15
N ASN A 98 -18.90 -27.07 -4.08
CA ASN A 98 -18.78 -28.51 -4.34
C ASN A 98 -17.57 -29.16 -3.63
N LEU A 99 -17.16 -28.66 -2.47
CA LEU A 99 -16.09 -29.31 -1.69
C LEU A 99 -16.62 -30.61 -1.08
N PRO A 100 -15.90 -31.73 -1.17
CA PRO A 100 -16.31 -32.94 -0.44
C PRO A 100 -16.34 -32.63 1.06
N PRO A 101 -17.25 -33.26 1.83
CA PRO A 101 -17.48 -32.95 3.24
C PRO A 101 -16.20 -32.85 4.08
N ALA A 102 -15.32 -33.84 3.97
CA ALA A 102 -14.05 -33.87 4.68
C ALA A 102 -13.12 -32.69 4.33
N ALA A 103 -13.11 -32.24 3.08
CA ALA A 103 -12.32 -31.08 2.66
C ALA A 103 -12.91 -29.77 3.19
N LEU A 104 -14.25 -29.67 3.28
CA LEU A 104 -14.90 -28.51 3.87
C LEU A 104 -14.55 -28.37 5.35
N VAL A 105 -14.63 -29.47 6.12
CA VAL A 105 -14.27 -29.49 7.55
C VAL A 105 -12.81 -29.03 7.75
N ARG A 106 -11.87 -29.57 6.96
CA ARG A 106 -10.45 -29.14 6.99
C ARG A 106 -10.26 -27.67 6.60
N ASP A 107 -10.95 -27.18 5.56
CA ASP A 107 -10.87 -25.76 5.17
C ASP A 107 -11.36 -24.84 6.30
N ARG A 108 -12.47 -25.17 6.97
CA ARG A 108 -13.01 -24.36 8.07
C ARG A 108 -12.10 -24.39 9.30
N GLN A 109 -11.51 -25.53 9.64
CA GLN A 109 -10.46 -25.60 10.65
C GLN A 109 -9.30 -24.65 10.32
N GLY A 110 -8.76 -24.74 9.10
CA GLY A 110 -7.66 -23.87 8.66
C GLY A 110 -8.03 -22.38 8.68
N ARG A 111 -9.30 -22.03 8.39
CA ARG A 111 -9.77 -20.63 8.49
C ARG A 111 -9.84 -20.15 9.92
N LEU A 112 -10.32 -20.98 10.85
CA LEU A 112 -10.36 -20.64 12.26
C LEU A 112 -8.95 -20.33 12.78
N LEU A 113 -7.97 -21.20 12.48
CA LEU A 113 -6.57 -21.01 12.87
C LEU A 113 -5.97 -19.73 12.26
N ARG A 114 -6.18 -19.49 10.96
CA ARG A 114 -5.70 -18.26 10.30
C ARG A 114 -6.32 -16.99 10.88
N TRP A 115 -7.61 -17.03 11.24
CA TRP A 115 -8.26 -15.89 11.88
C TRP A 115 -7.73 -15.64 13.27
N GLY A 116 -7.55 -16.69 14.09
CA GLY A 116 -6.95 -16.50 15.41
C GLY A 116 -5.51 -15.98 15.33
N ALA A 117 -4.70 -16.45 14.37
CA ALA A 117 -3.38 -15.86 14.09
C ALA A 117 -3.47 -14.37 13.72
N ARG A 118 -4.38 -13.98 12.83
CA ARG A 118 -4.64 -12.56 12.49
C ARG A 118 -5.08 -11.71 13.67
N LEU A 119 -5.74 -12.32 14.65
CA LEU A 119 -6.16 -11.68 15.89
C LEU A 119 -5.05 -11.67 16.96
N GLY A 120 -3.83 -12.12 16.62
CA GLY A 120 -2.67 -12.17 17.51
C GLY A 120 -2.68 -13.36 18.47
N ARG A 121 -3.46 -14.40 18.18
CA ARG A 121 -3.61 -15.61 19.00
C ARG A 121 -3.39 -16.86 18.14
N PRO A 122 -2.16 -17.12 17.66
CA PRO A 122 -1.86 -18.35 16.93
C PRO A 122 -2.06 -19.59 17.82
N LEU A 123 -2.28 -20.74 17.19
CA LEU A 123 -2.27 -22.04 17.88
C LEU A 123 -0.88 -22.27 18.49
N ARG A 124 -0.83 -22.74 19.73
CA ARG A 124 0.43 -23.09 20.40
C ARG A 124 0.71 -24.58 20.27
N ASP A 125 1.98 -24.96 20.33
CA ASP A 125 2.40 -26.35 20.27
C ASP A 125 1.74 -27.18 21.37
N GLY A 126 1.29 -28.38 21.02
CA GLY A 126 0.59 -29.30 21.92
C GLY A 126 -0.87 -28.94 22.22
N GLN A 127 -1.41 -27.80 21.77
CA GLN A 127 -2.83 -27.48 22.00
C GLN A 127 -3.77 -28.27 21.11
N THR A 128 -4.79 -28.87 21.72
CA THR A 128 -5.95 -29.40 21.01
C THR A 128 -6.81 -28.28 20.43
N LEU A 129 -7.63 -28.59 19.42
CA LEU A 129 -8.53 -27.60 18.82
C LEU A 129 -9.55 -27.05 19.82
N GLN A 130 -9.97 -27.85 20.80
CA GLN A 130 -10.88 -27.47 21.88
C GLN A 130 -10.23 -26.50 22.86
N GLU A 131 -9.01 -26.78 23.29
CA GLU A 131 -8.26 -25.89 24.19
C GLU A 131 -7.96 -24.57 23.50
N TYR A 132 -7.57 -24.63 22.23
CA TYR A 132 -7.40 -23.45 21.39
C TYR A 132 -8.69 -22.64 21.30
N ALA A 133 -9.83 -23.28 21.04
CA ALA A 133 -11.13 -22.61 20.97
C ALA A 133 -11.51 -21.92 22.29
N ARG A 134 -11.28 -22.56 23.43
CA ARG A 134 -11.53 -21.97 24.77
C ARG A 134 -10.64 -20.76 25.02
N THR A 135 -9.33 -20.89 24.76
CA THR A 135 -8.36 -19.81 25.01
C THR A 135 -8.57 -18.62 24.06
N LEU A 136 -8.79 -18.88 22.77
CA LEU A 136 -9.15 -17.86 21.77
C LEU A 136 -10.44 -17.15 22.15
N GLY A 137 -11.50 -17.91 22.49
CA GLY A 137 -12.77 -17.34 22.93
C GLY A 137 -12.61 -16.41 24.14
N LYS A 138 -11.87 -16.83 25.17
CA LYS A 138 -11.61 -16.01 26.36
C LYS A 138 -10.86 -14.71 26.00
N ALA A 139 -9.87 -14.80 25.13
CA ALA A 139 -9.12 -13.63 24.66
C ALA A 139 -10.01 -12.64 23.88
N LEU A 140 -10.87 -13.14 23.00
CA LEU A 140 -11.78 -12.32 22.20
C LEU A 140 -12.88 -11.67 23.01
N ARG A 141 -13.41 -12.35 24.04
CA ARG A 141 -14.37 -11.75 24.98
C ARG A 141 -13.75 -10.56 25.70
N ARG A 142 -12.55 -10.73 26.27
CA ARG A 142 -11.83 -9.66 26.97
C ARG A 142 -11.53 -8.49 26.04
N GLY A 143 -11.03 -8.76 24.83
CA GLY A 143 -10.75 -7.71 23.84
C GLY A 143 -12.01 -6.98 23.38
N GLY A 144 -13.12 -7.71 23.21
CA GLY A 144 -14.41 -7.12 22.83
C GLY A 144 -15.02 -6.27 23.94
N ALA A 145 -14.95 -6.71 25.20
CA ALA A 145 -15.49 -6.00 26.36
C ALA A 145 -14.80 -4.64 26.58
N ALA A 146 -13.52 -4.53 26.25
CA ALA A 146 -12.75 -3.28 26.35
C ALA A 146 -13.06 -2.26 25.24
N SER A 147 -13.85 -2.64 24.23
CA SER A 147 -14.17 -1.74 23.11
C SER A 147 -15.24 -0.73 23.47
N ARG A 148 -15.05 0.53 23.06
CA ARG A 148 -16.06 1.60 23.11
C ARG A 148 -17.29 1.32 22.25
N TRP A 149 -17.15 0.47 21.24
CA TRP A 149 -18.20 0.20 20.26
C TRP A 149 -19.10 -0.96 20.70
N GLU A 150 -20.40 -0.69 20.83
CA GLU A 150 -21.41 -1.65 21.29
C GLU A 150 -21.54 -2.89 20.39
N TRP A 151 -21.43 -2.73 19.07
CA TRP A 151 -21.42 -3.85 18.12
C TRP A 151 -20.19 -4.77 18.26
N VAL A 152 -19.05 -4.25 18.76
CA VAL A 152 -17.84 -5.04 19.06
C VAL A 152 -18.02 -5.81 20.37
N ARG A 153 -18.57 -5.16 21.41
CA ARG A 153 -18.89 -5.82 22.68
C ARG A 153 -19.84 -7.00 22.46
N ARG A 154 -20.93 -6.80 21.71
CA ARG A 154 -21.85 -7.89 21.31
C ARG A 154 -21.15 -9.01 20.55
N ALA A 155 -20.22 -8.68 19.64
CA ALA A 155 -19.44 -9.69 18.92
C ALA A 155 -18.51 -10.48 19.86
N GLY A 156 -17.87 -9.79 20.82
CA GLY A 156 -16.98 -10.38 21.83
C GLY A 156 -17.71 -11.30 22.82
N GLU A 157 -18.95 -10.98 23.20
CA GLU A 157 -19.75 -11.84 24.08
C GLU A 157 -20.23 -13.11 23.38
N ALA A 158 -20.61 -13.02 22.10
CA ALA A 158 -21.13 -14.16 21.35
C ALA A 158 -20.06 -15.09 20.78
N ALA A 159 -18.90 -14.55 20.38
CA ALA A 159 -17.83 -15.34 19.73
C ALA A 159 -17.34 -16.58 20.52
N PRO A 160 -17.18 -16.56 21.85
CA PRO A 160 -16.65 -17.70 22.60
C PRO A 160 -17.52 -18.96 22.52
N ALA A 161 -18.85 -18.80 22.52
CA ALA A 161 -19.76 -19.94 22.35
C ALA A 161 -19.61 -20.55 20.95
N GLU A 162 -19.64 -19.71 19.92
CA GLU A 162 -19.59 -20.16 18.52
C GLU A 162 -18.25 -20.77 18.12
N ILE A 163 -17.15 -20.25 18.65
CA ILE A 163 -15.82 -20.84 18.43
C ILE A 163 -15.74 -22.23 19.05
N ARG A 164 -16.28 -22.41 20.27
CA ARG A 164 -16.32 -23.72 20.94
C ARG A 164 -17.21 -24.70 20.18
N ASP A 165 -18.39 -24.27 19.74
CA ASP A 165 -19.32 -25.13 19.00
C ASP A 165 -18.74 -25.55 17.65
N LEU A 166 -18.09 -24.63 16.94
CA LEU A 166 -17.39 -24.96 15.70
C LEU A 166 -16.23 -25.94 15.93
N ALA A 167 -15.40 -25.71 16.95
CA ALA A 167 -14.28 -26.60 17.26
C ALA A 167 -14.73 -28.00 17.67
N ARG A 168 -15.85 -28.09 18.42
CA ARG A 168 -16.48 -29.35 18.79
C ARG A 168 -16.97 -30.10 17.55
N ALA A 169 -17.77 -29.45 16.71
CA ALA A 169 -18.29 -30.05 15.48
C ALA A 169 -17.16 -30.51 14.52
N ILE A 170 -16.09 -29.73 14.38
CA ILE A 170 -14.92 -30.14 13.58
C ILE A 170 -14.25 -31.38 14.18
N THR A 171 -14.13 -31.46 15.50
CA THR A 171 -13.50 -32.62 16.15
C THR A 171 -14.37 -33.86 16.02
N GLU A 172 -15.66 -33.74 16.34
CA GLU A 172 -16.62 -34.84 16.20
C GLU A 172 -16.58 -35.40 14.76
N ALA A 173 -16.66 -34.53 13.75
CA ALA A 173 -16.58 -34.95 12.35
C ALA A 173 -15.24 -35.65 12.00
N ARG A 174 -14.11 -35.19 12.56
CA ARG A 174 -12.78 -35.74 12.23
C ARG A 174 -12.41 -37.02 12.94
N TYR A 175 -12.93 -37.25 14.14
CA TYR A 175 -12.54 -38.36 15.00
C TYR A 175 -13.66 -39.41 15.17
N ARG A 176 -14.80 -39.25 14.48
CA ARG A 176 -15.80 -40.31 14.39
C ARG A 176 -15.27 -41.50 13.56
N PRO A 177 -15.77 -42.73 13.76
CA PRO A 177 -15.31 -43.92 13.03
C PRO A 177 -15.54 -43.86 11.51
N ALA A 178 -16.54 -43.10 11.05
CA ALA A 178 -16.88 -42.94 9.65
C ALA A 178 -16.33 -41.61 9.07
N PRO A 179 -16.05 -41.53 7.75
CA PRO A 179 -15.67 -40.25 7.13
C PRO A 179 -16.78 -39.20 7.32
N PRO A 180 -16.45 -37.89 7.42
CA PRO A 180 -17.45 -36.82 7.52
C PRO A 180 -18.47 -36.89 6.38
N ASP A 181 -19.75 -36.75 6.71
CA ASP A 181 -20.84 -36.73 5.74
C ASP A 181 -21.37 -35.30 5.48
N GLU A 182 -22.39 -35.19 4.64
CA GLU A 182 -22.97 -33.89 4.28
C GLU A 182 -23.59 -33.17 5.48
N ALA A 183 -24.12 -33.91 6.47
CA ALA A 183 -24.70 -33.32 7.67
C ALA A 183 -23.62 -32.66 8.54
N ASP A 184 -22.45 -33.30 8.68
CA ASP A 184 -21.29 -32.70 9.34
C ASP A 184 -20.82 -31.43 8.61
N ALA A 185 -20.75 -31.50 7.27
CA ALA A 185 -20.33 -30.38 6.45
C ALA A 185 -21.28 -29.18 6.58
N GLU A 186 -22.60 -29.41 6.54
CA GLU A 186 -23.61 -28.36 6.69
C GLU A 186 -23.64 -27.78 8.10
N ARG A 187 -23.51 -28.61 9.15
CA ARG A 187 -23.37 -28.15 10.53
C ARG A 187 -22.16 -27.21 10.68
N VAL A 188 -21.00 -27.63 10.18
CA VAL A 188 -19.76 -26.83 10.21
C VAL A 188 -19.90 -25.56 9.36
N ARG A 189 -20.57 -25.62 8.21
CA ARG A 189 -20.85 -24.47 7.34
C ARG A 189 -21.73 -23.44 8.04
N ALA A 190 -22.81 -23.88 8.69
CA ALA A 190 -23.75 -23.02 9.41
C ALA A 190 -23.06 -22.31 10.60
N LEU A 191 -22.29 -23.05 11.40
CA LEU A 191 -21.51 -22.50 12.51
C LEU A 191 -20.48 -21.47 12.01
N TRP A 192 -19.78 -21.76 10.92
CA TRP A 192 -18.84 -20.81 10.30
C TRP A 192 -19.53 -19.54 9.78
N LYS A 193 -20.69 -19.67 9.14
CA LYS A 193 -21.48 -18.54 8.60
C LYS A 193 -21.85 -17.55 9.72
N ARG A 194 -22.19 -18.06 10.90
CA ARG A 194 -22.46 -17.25 12.10
C ARG A 194 -21.19 -16.62 12.70
N LEU A 195 -20.11 -17.40 12.80
CA LEU A 195 -18.88 -16.94 13.45
C LEU A 195 -18.12 -15.88 12.65
N ARG A 196 -18.04 -16.04 11.32
CA ARG A 196 -17.25 -15.18 10.43
C ARG A 196 -17.48 -13.67 10.61
N PRO A 197 -18.71 -13.13 10.61
CA PRO A 197 -18.93 -11.69 10.76
C PRO A 197 -18.44 -11.15 12.11
N ARG A 198 -18.51 -11.96 13.17
CA ARG A 198 -18.05 -11.56 14.51
C ARG A 198 -16.53 -11.46 14.59
N LEU A 199 -15.82 -12.44 14.00
CA LEU A 199 -14.35 -12.39 13.88
C LEU A 199 -13.88 -11.16 13.09
N TRP A 200 -14.60 -10.84 12.00
CA TRP A 200 -14.29 -9.66 11.20
C TRP A 200 -14.49 -8.36 12.00
N ARG A 201 -15.60 -8.25 12.74
CA ARG A 201 -15.89 -7.11 13.62
C ARG A 201 -14.80 -6.89 14.68
N LEU A 202 -14.38 -7.97 15.34
CA LEU A 202 -13.33 -7.94 16.37
C LEU A 202 -11.95 -7.58 15.79
N TRP A 203 -11.67 -8.01 14.56
CA TRP A 203 -10.43 -7.64 13.88
C TRP A 203 -10.42 -6.18 13.43
N LEU A 204 -11.55 -5.67 12.94
CA LEU A 204 -11.67 -4.27 12.52
C LEU A 204 -11.45 -3.32 13.69
N ALA A 205 -11.97 -3.66 14.88
CA ALA A 205 -11.80 -2.86 16.09
C ALA A 205 -10.35 -2.84 16.64
N ARG A 206 -9.46 -3.67 16.08
CA ARG A 206 -8.04 -3.76 16.46
C ARG A 206 -7.13 -2.88 15.60
N LYS A 207 -7.64 -2.34 14.49
CA LYS A 207 -6.97 -1.36 13.64
C LYS A 207 -7.44 0.04 14.02
#